data_AF-A0A366E4C3-F1
#
_entry.id   AF-A0A366E4C3-F1
#
_cell.length_a   1.000
_cell.length_b   1.000
_cell.length_c   1.000
_cell.angle_alpha   90.00
_cell.angle_beta   90.00
_cell.angle_gamma   90.00
#
_symmetry.space_group_name_H-M   'P 1'
#
loop_
_entity.id
_entity.type
_entity.pdbx_description
1 polymer ?
#
loop_
_entity_poly.entity_id
_entity_poly.type
_entity_poly.pdbx_seq_one_letter_code
_entity_poly.pdbx_strand_id
1 'polypeptide(L)'
;MRRTASALLVVAFALVTGSGLTAAEPPRTTPEDKGLALVTLTTLPDGWDGRTDLRPQLEVFGDASAHRYPDAVAPERDPDTPAKQVRGSVPKEALDEAITEIRALAEVDLGIPTSADNNSGSQIIDVMPENPGEDVHLILYSPGNDEGLTDDHKAARERFADVYRELIDAFKAE
;
A
#
# COMPACT_ATOMS: atom_id res chain seq x y z
N MET A 1 -77.37 -1.53 -31.17
CA MET A 1 -78.53 -1.54 -30.24
C MET A 1 -78.05 -1.95 -28.85
N ARG A 2 -78.55 -1.29 -27.77
CA ARG A 2 -78.48 -1.71 -26.34
C ARG A 2 -77.04 -1.81 -25.73
N ARG A 3 -76.62 -0.91 -24.81
CA ARG A 3 -76.86 -0.85 -23.33
C ARG A 3 -76.08 -1.96 -22.57
N THR A 4 -75.40 -1.80 -21.42
CA THR A 4 -75.17 -0.75 -20.38
C THR A 4 -74.08 -1.28 -19.37
N ALA A 5 -73.43 -0.58 -18.42
CA ALA A 5 -73.30 0.83 -17.98
C ALA A 5 -72.15 0.98 -16.92
N SER A 6 -71.77 2.23 -16.61
CA SER A 6 -71.11 2.71 -15.34
C SER A 6 -69.62 2.36 -15.08
N ALA A 7 -68.83 3.15 -14.34
CA ALA A 7 -69.12 4.33 -13.50
C ALA A 7 -68.01 5.43 -13.56
N LEU A 8 -68.34 6.66 -13.15
CA LEU A 8 -67.36 7.72 -12.85
C LEU A 8 -66.67 7.47 -11.49
N LEU A 9 -65.41 7.89 -11.37
CA LEU A 9 -64.91 8.51 -10.14
C LEU A 9 -63.91 9.61 -10.48
N VAL A 10 -64.17 10.83 -10.00
CA VAL A 10 -63.22 11.96 -10.05
C VAL A 10 -62.67 12.15 -8.65
N VAL A 11 -61.34 12.14 -8.51
CA VAL A 11 -60.66 12.65 -7.31
C VAL A 11 -59.49 13.51 -7.78
N ALA A 12 -59.60 14.82 -7.56
CA ALA A 12 -58.47 15.73 -7.65
C ALA A 12 -57.80 15.81 -6.27
N PHE A 13 -56.48 15.68 -6.23
CA PHE A 13 -55.69 16.00 -5.04
C PHE A 13 -54.61 17.00 -5.43
N ALA A 14 -54.78 18.24 -4.99
CA ALA A 14 -53.73 19.25 -5.05
C ALA A 14 -52.95 19.19 -3.74
N LEU A 15 -51.64 18.99 -3.80
CA LEU A 15 -50.73 19.17 -2.68
C LEU A 15 -49.52 19.99 -3.13
N VAL A 16 -49.43 21.18 -2.55
CA VAL A 16 -48.28 22.09 -2.60
C VAL A 16 -47.28 21.63 -1.55
N THR A 17 -45.97 21.70 -1.83
CA THR A 17 -44.90 22.28 -0.97
C THR A 17 -43.50 21.81 -1.39
N GLY A 18 -42.48 22.63 -1.10
CA GLY A 18 -41.14 22.12 -0.77
C GLY A 18 -40.02 22.27 -1.80
N SER A 19 -39.58 23.50 -2.08
CA SER A 19 -38.24 23.73 -2.67
C SER A 19 -37.15 23.42 -1.65
N GLY A 20 -36.77 22.15 -1.51
CA GLY A 20 -35.65 21.70 -0.71
C GLY A 20 -34.43 21.38 -1.58
N LEU A 21 -33.54 22.35 -1.81
CA LEU A 21 -32.21 22.06 -2.34
C LEU A 21 -31.40 21.37 -1.25
N THR A 22 -31.43 20.04 -1.22
CA THR A 22 -30.48 19.24 -0.45
C THR A 22 -29.11 19.42 -1.08
N ALA A 23 -28.28 20.29 -0.50
CA ALA A 23 -26.85 20.26 -0.78
C ALA A 23 -26.33 18.88 -0.37
N ALA A 24 -26.01 18.03 -1.34
CA ALA A 24 -25.33 16.78 -1.07
C ALA A 24 -23.97 17.12 -0.48
N GLU A 25 -23.76 16.76 0.79
CA GLU A 25 -22.43 16.75 1.40
C GLU A 25 -21.56 15.87 0.50
N PRO A 26 -20.40 16.35 0.00
CA PRO A 26 -19.55 15.53 -0.85
C PRO A 26 -19.17 14.26 -0.08
N PRO A 27 -19.16 13.08 -0.74
CA PRO A 27 -18.80 11.85 -0.06
C PRO A 27 -17.43 12.01 0.59
N ARG A 28 -17.38 11.73 1.90
CA ARG A 28 -16.11 11.67 2.62
C ARG A 28 -15.34 10.51 2.03
N THR A 29 -14.18 10.80 1.43
CA THR A 29 -13.37 9.81 0.73
C THR A 29 -13.11 8.63 1.65
N THR A 30 -13.51 7.44 1.20
CA THR A 30 -13.17 6.21 1.92
C THR A 30 -11.67 5.94 1.77
N PRO A 31 -11.04 5.12 2.64
CA PRO A 31 -9.63 4.78 2.49
C PRO A 31 -9.29 4.15 1.12
N GLU A 32 -10.30 3.58 0.46
CA GLU A 32 -10.24 2.97 -0.87
C GLU A 32 -10.15 3.99 -2.03
N ASP A 33 -10.42 5.29 -1.79
CA ASP A 33 -10.33 6.35 -2.83
C ASP A 33 -8.89 6.84 -3.09
N LYS A 34 -7.88 6.38 -2.34
CA LYS A 34 -6.51 6.93 -2.40
C LYS A 34 -5.66 6.44 -3.59
N GLY A 35 -6.21 5.59 -4.45
CA GLY A 35 -5.47 4.97 -5.56
C GLY A 35 -4.48 3.91 -5.08
N LEU A 36 -3.57 3.50 -5.97
CA LEU A 36 -2.47 2.60 -5.61
C LEU A 36 -1.45 3.34 -4.74
N ALA A 37 -0.79 2.60 -3.83
CA ALA A 37 0.34 3.15 -3.08
C ALA A 37 1.50 3.46 -4.04
N LEU A 38 2.10 4.64 -3.90
CA LEU A 38 3.27 5.06 -4.66
C LEU A 38 4.52 4.28 -4.24
N VAL A 39 4.65 3.94 -2.95
CA VAL A 39 5.73 3.11 -2.42
C VAL A 39 5.15 2.04 -1.49
N THR A 40 5.59 0.79 -1.64
CA THR A 40 5.32 -0.29 -0.67
C THR A 40 6.61 -0.92 -0.16
N LEU A 41 6.67 -1.14 1.15
CA LEU A 41 7.77 -1.83 1.83
C LEU A 41 7.26 -3.16 2.37
N THR A 42 7.68 -4.27 1.77
CA THR A 42 7.25 -5.62 2.18
C THR A 42 8.44 -6.40 2.75
N THR A 43 8.18 -7.25 3.73
CA THR A 43 9.16 -8.23 4.22
C THR A 43 8.50 -9.59 4.24
N LEU A 44 9.17 -10.55 3.60
CA LEU A 44 8.89 -11.97 3.69
C LEU A 44 9.86 -12.50 4.77
N PRO A 45 9.40 -12.82 5.99
CA PRO A 45 10.28 -13.31 7.04
C PRO A 45 10.80 -14.73 6.73
N ASP A 46 11.80 -15.21 7.46
CA ASP A 46 12.19 -16.61 7.40
C ASP A 46 10.99 -17.51 7.74
N GLY A 47 10.78 -18.60 7.00
CA GLY A 47 9.58 -19.45 7.18
C GLY A 47 8.31 -18.93 6.48
N TRP A 48 8.39 -17.92 5.62
CA TRP A 48 7.21 -17.31 4.99
C TRP A 48 6.40 -18.21 4.06
N ASP A 49 6.96 -19.31 3.53
CA ASP A 49 6.31 -20.19 2.54
C ASP A 49 4.89 -20.68 2.95
N GLY A 50 4.63 -20.79 4.26
CA GLY A 50 3.32 -21.18 4.81
C GLY A 50 2.34 -20.03 5.07
N ARG A 51 2.74 -18.77 4.86
CA ARG A 51 1.96 -17.58 5.25
C ARG A 51 1.18 -16.98 4.09
N THR A 52 -0.14 -16.99 4.24
CA THR A 52 -1.11 -16.37 3.29
C THR A 52 -1.50 -14.93 3.68
N ASP A 53 -1.00 -14.45 4.81
CA ASP A 53 -1.49 -13.29 5.55
C ASP A 53 -0.49 -12.12 5.58
N LEU A 54 0.61 -12.22 4.82
CA LEU A 54 1.63 -11.18 4.69
C LEU A 54 1.07 -9.94 4.01
N ARG A 55 1.53 -8.77 4.46
CA ARG A 55 1.14 -7.44 3.96
C ARG A 55 2.38 -6.53 3.92
N PRO A 56 2.38 -5.43 3.18
CA PRO A 56 3.38 -4.38 3.33
C PRO A 56 3.46 -3.92 4.79
N GLN A 57 4.66 -3.66 5.29
CA GLN A 57 4.87 -2.99 6.58
C GLN A 57 4.54 -1.49 6.49
N LEU A 58 4.72 -0.91 5.31
CA LEU A 58 4.42 0.48 5.00
C LEU A 58 3.87 0.59 3.57
N GLU A 59 2.82 1.38 3.41
CA GLU A 59 2.28 1.87 2.15
C GLU A 59 2.33 3.40 2.19
N VAL A 60 2.90 4.05 1.19
CA VAL A 60 2.94 5.52 1.07
C VAL A 60 2.28 5.92 -0.24
N PHE A 61 1.35 6.87 -0.19
CA PHE A 61 0.59 7.35 -1.34
C PHE A 61 1.22 8.61 -1.95
N GLY A 62 0.80 8.99 -3.16
CA GLY A 62 1.35 10.18 -3.86
C GLY A 62 1.12 11.52 -3.16
N ASP A 63 0.18 11.59 -2.22
CA ASP A 63 -0.06 12.75 -1.33
C ASP A 63 0.86 12.75 -0.08
N ALA A 64 1.80 11.80 0.01
CA ALA A 64 2.67 11.51 1.15
C ALA A 64 1.96 11.07 2.44
N SER A 65 0.65 10.81 2.39
CA SER A 65 -0.01 10.04 3.44
C SER A 65 0.43 8.58 3.41
N ALA A 66 0.28 7.88 4.53
CA ALA A 66 0.80 6.52 4.67
C ALA A 66 -0.07 5.63 5.58
N HIS A 67 0.01 4.33 5.33
CA HIS A 67 -0.46 3.28 6.21
C HIS A 67 0.73 2.45 6.70
N ARG A 68 0.84 2.25 8.00
CA ARG A 68 1.84 1.36 8.61
C ARG A 68 1.16 0.16 9.26
N TYR A 69 1.74 -1.02 9.06
CA TYR A 69 1.25 -2.31 9.57
C TYR A 69 2.33 -2.94 10.47
N PRO A 70 2.51 -2.47 11.73
CA PRO A 70 3.63 -2.87 12.59
C PRO A 70 3.64 -4.35 13.01
N ASP A 71 2.54 -5.08 12.79
CA ASP A 71 2.40 -6.53 13.05
C ASP A 71 2.28 -7.36 11.76
N ALA A 72 2.48 -6.76 10.58
CA ALA A 72 2.39 -7.47 9.29
C ALA A 72 3.27 -8.71 9.24
N VAL A 73 4.51 -8.60 9.75
CA VAL A 73 5.51 -9.68 9.80
C VAL A 73 5.67 -10.35 11.16
N ALA A 74 4.83 -10.02 12.14
CA ALA A 74 4.90 -10.69 13.44
C ALA A 74 4.70 -12.22 13.25
N PRO A 75 5.61 -13.08 13.75
CA PRO A 75 5.51 -14.53 13.59
C PRO A 75 4.34 -15.11 14.41
N GLU A 76 3.99 -14.45 15.51
CA GLU A 76 2.95 -14.87 16.45
C GLU A 76 1.53 -14.42 16.02
N ARG A 77 1.39 -13.67 14.91
CA ARG A 77 0.09 -13.15 14.48
C ARG A 77 -0.76 -14.28 13.89
N ASP A 78 -1.99 -14.39 14.39
CA ASP A 78 -3.01 -15.27 13.82
C ASP A 78 -3.25 -14.92 12.34
N PRO A 79 -3.04 -15.85 11.37
CA PRO A 79 -3.21 -15.58 9.95
C PRO A 79 -4.62 -15.14 9.55
N ASP A 80 -5.65 -15.54 10.30
CA ASP A 80 -7.05 -15.15 10.06
C ASP A 80 -7.36 -13.76 10.66
N THR A 81 -6.44 -13.17 11.43
CA THR A 81 -6.55 -11.81 11.97
C THR A 81 -5.85 -10.79 11.06
N PRO A 82 -6.58 -9.79 10.51
CA PRO A 82 -5.99 -8.72 9.73
C PRO A 82 -4.91 -7.96 10.51
N ALA A 83 -3.79 -7.65 9.84
CA ALA A 83 -2.74 -6.81 10.40
C ALA A 83 -3.29 -5.43 10.84
N LYS A 84 -2.81 -4.93 11.98
CA LYS A 84 -3.21 -3.65 12.55
C LYS A 84 -2.72 -2.50 11.66
N GLN A 85 -3.65 -1.81 11.02
CA GLN A 85 -3.35 -0.58 10.29
C GLN A 85 -3.21 0.63 11.23
N VAL A 86 -2.18 1.44 11.02
CA VAL A 86 -1.98 2.77 11.64
C VAL A 86 -1.88 3.79 10.51
N ARG A 87 -2.66 4.87 10.58
CA ARG A 87 -2.59 5.98 9.62
C ARG A 87 -1.54 7.00 10.04
N GLY A 88 -0.99 7.69 9.04
CA GLY A 88 0.10 8.61 9.22
C GLY A 88 0.51 9.30 7.93
N SER A 89 1.71 9.85 7.94
CA SER A 89 2.38 10.40 6.76
C SER A 89 3.88 10.13 6.81
N VAL A 90 4.53 10.19 5.65
CA VAL A 90 5.98 10.30 5.53
C VAL A 90 6.29 11.74 5.10
N PRO A 91 7.27 12.44 5.68
CA PRO A 91 7.70 13.75 5.18
C PRO A 91 8.03 13.68 3.69
N LYS A 92 7.45 14.57 2.88
CA LYS A 92 7.64 14.55 1.42
C LYS A 92 9.11 14.59 0.98
N GLU A 93 9.95 15.33 1.71
CA GLU A 93 11.40 15.38 1.50
C GLU A 93 12.03 13.99 1.58
N ALA A 94 11.80 13.26 2.68
CA ALA A 94 12.29 11.88 2.85
C ALA A 94 11.72 10.89 1.82
N LEU A 95 10.46 11.09 1.38
CA LEU A 95 9.86 10.27 0.32
C LEU A 95 10.51 10.53 -1.06
N ASP A 96 10.74 11.80 -1.40
CA ASP A 96 11.36 12.20 -2.67
C ASP A 96 12.86 11.77 -2.73
N GLU A 97 13.57 11.86 -1.60
CA GLU A 97 14.93 11.34 -1.42
C GLU A 97 14.96 9.81 -1.57
N ALA A 98 14.08 9.09 -0.87
CA ALA A 98 13.99 7.64 -0.97
C ALA A 98 13.66 7.17 -2.40
N ILE A 99 12.71 7.79 -3.10
CA ILE A 99 12.38 7.45 -4.50
C ILE A 99 13.59 7.68 -5.43
N THR A 100 14.36 8.74 -5.17
CA THR A 100 15.60 9.02 -5.93
C THR A 100 16.64 7.91 -5.72
N GLU A 101 16.85 7.49 -4.48
CA GLU A 101 17.80 6.43 -4.14
C GLU A 101 17.33 5.03 -4.59
N ILE A 102 16.04 4.72 -4.51
CA ILE A 102 15.45 3.47 -5.05
C ILE A 102 15.68 3.38 -6.57
N ARG A 103 15.49 4.49 -7.29
CA ARG A 103 15.77 4.56 -8.74
C ARG A 103 17.27 4.40 -9.03
N ALA A 104 18.15 4.92 -8.18
CA ALA A 104 19.60 4.69 -8.29
C ALA A 104 20.02 3.25 -7.94
N LEU A 105 19.27 2.58 -7.05
CA LEU A 105 19.48 1.17 -6.68
C LEU A 105 18.96 0.19 -7.75
N ALA A 106 18.00 0.59 -8.59
CA ALA A 106 17.52 -0.20 -9.72
C ALA A 106 18.59 -0.45 -10.80
N GLU A 107 19.61 0.41 -10.85
CA GLU A 107 20.71 0.35 -11.83
C GLU A 107 21.93 -0.44 -11.32
N VAL A 108 21.87 -1.05 -10.13
CA VAL A 108 22.97 -1.85 -9.55
C VAL A 108 22.55 -3.27 -9.19
N ASP A 109 23.51 -4.21 -9.23
CA ASP A 109 23.30 -5.57 -8.76
C ASP A 109 23.37 -5.60 -7.21
N LEU A 110 22.27 -6.02 -6.57
CA LEU A 110 22.22 -6.26 -5.13
C LEU A 110 22.90 -7.58 -4.72
N GLY A 111 23.20 -8.46 -5.68
CA GLY A 111 23.74 -9.78 -5.45
C GLY A 111 22.79 -10.75 -4.73
N ILE A 112 23.10 -12.04 -4.83
CA ILE A 112 22.41 -13.10 -4.10
C ILE A 112 23.47 -13.85 -3.28
N PRO A 113 23.35 -13.90 -1.93
CA PRO A 113 24.31 -14.62 -1.09
C PRO A 113 24.38 -16.11 -1.45
N THR A 114 25.56 -16.72 -1.36
CA THR A 114 25.74 -18.14 -1.75
C THR A 114 25.01 -19.13 -0.82
N SER A 115 24.67 -18.69 0.39
CA SER A 115 23.86 -19.43 1.36
C SER A 115 22.40 -18.98 1.41
N ALA A 116 21.95 -18.15 0.45
CA ALA A 116 20.53 -17.82 0.31
C ALA A 116 19.75 -19.05 -0.15
N ASP A 117 19.01 -19.68 0.78
CA ASP A 117 17.97 -20.64 0.44
C ASP A 117 16.60 -19.93 0.31
N ASN A 118 15.61 -20.62 -0.23
CA ASN A 118 14.27 -20.07 -0.46
C ASN A 118 13.56 -19.62 0.85
N ASN A 119 14.08 -20.06 2.00
CA ASN A 119 13.48 -19.85 3.32
C ASN A 119 14.21 -18.76 4.13
N SER A 120 15.29 -18.19 3.63
CA SER A 120 16.14 -17.19 4.29
C SER A 120 15.58 -15.75 4.20
N GLY A 121 14.27 -15.61 4.00
CA GLY A 121 13.58 -14.31 3.97
C GLY A 121 13.94 -13.40 2.79
N SER A 122 13.20 -12.29 2.66
CA SER A 122 13.43 -11.23 1.68
C SER A 122 12.82 -9.91 2.11
N GLN A 123 13.42 -8.79 1.69
CA GLN A 123 12.80 -7.47 1.74
C GLN A 123 12.52 -6.98 0.33
N ILE A 124 11.40 -6.28 0.13
CA ILE A 124 10.94 -5.80 -1.16
C ILE A 124 10.59 -4.32 -1.03
N ILE A 125 11.03 -3.53 -2.01
CA ILE A 125 10.61 -2.14 -2.21
C ILE A 125 10.00 -2.04 -3.60
N ASP A 126 8.72 -1.66 -3.66
CA ASP A 126 8.04 -1.32 -4.91
C ASP A 126 7.83 0.19 -4.97
N VAL A 127 8.04 0.79 -6.14
CA VAL A 127 7.65 2.16 -6.47
C VAL A 127 6.76 2.11 -7.70
N MET A 128 5.51 2.54 -7.55
CA MET A 128 4.44 2.43 -8.55
C MET A 128 3.81 3.81 -8.81
N PRO A 129 4.44 4.67 -9.65
CA PRO A 129 3.90 5.98 -10.00
C PRO A 129 2.71 5.85 -10.98
N GLU A 130 2.03 6.97 -11.27
CA GLU A 130 0.90 7.00 -12.22
C GLU A 130 1.26 6.50 -13.64
N ASN A 131 2.55 6.58 -14.01
CA ASN A 131 3.08 6.06 -15.26
C ASN A 131 3.75 4.69 -15.02
N PRO A 132 3.13 3.55 -15.38
CA PRO A 132 3.70 2.22 -15.13
C PRO A 132 4.97 1.93 -15.94
N GLY A 133 5.36 2.80 -16.88
CA GLY A 133 6.68 2.75 -17.51
C GLY A 133 7.82 3.22 -16.60
N GLU A 134 7.52 3.70 -15.40
CA GLU A 134 8.47 4.17 -14.37
C GLU A 134 8.41 3.32 -13.08
N ASP A 135 7.75 2.16 -13.13
CA ASP A 135 7.69 1.21 -12.02
C ASP A 135 9.10 0.69 -11.68
N VAL A 136 9.42 0.63 -10.38
CA VAL A 136 10.67 0.06 -9.87
C VAL A 136 10.34 -1.02 -8.83
N HIS A 137 10.96 -2.19 -8.97
CA HIS A 137 10.80 -3.32 -8.06
C HIS A 137 12.17 -3.83 -7.64
N LEU A 138 12.52 -3.66 -6.35
CA LEU A 138 13.77 -4.12 -5.78
C LEU A 138 13.51 -5.25 -4.78
N ILE A 139 14.25 -6.36 -4.89
CA ILE A 139 14.24 -7.44 -3.91
C ILE A 139 15.64 -7.61 -3.31
N LEU A 140 15.72 -7.52 -1.98
CA LEU A 140 16.88 -7.92 -1.19
C LEU A 140 16.65 -9.35 -0.68
N TYR A 141 17.30 -10.33 -1.32
CA TYR A 141 17.33 -11.72 -0.84
C TYR A 141 18.27 -11.89 0.36
N SER A 142 17.79 -12.63 1.36
CA SER A 142 18.51 -12.94 2.60
C SER A 142 19.14 -11.71 3.28
N PRO A 143 18.33 -10.74 3.74
CA PRO A 143 18.83 -9.54 4.43
C PRO A 143 19.75 -9.90 5.60
N GLY A 144 20.91 -9.25 5.69
CA GLY A 144 21.91 -9.51 6.73
C GLY A 144 22.82 -10.72 6.49
N ASN A 145 22.68 -11.43 5.36
CA ASN A 145 23.66 -12.42 4.89
C ASN A 145 24.50 -11.83 3.74
N ASP A 146 25.83 -11.93 3.87
CA ASP A 146 26.82 -11.42 2.91
C ASP A 146 27.78 -12.50 2.39
N GLU A 147 27.49 -13.78 2.65
CA GLU A 147 28.36 -14.87 2.20
C GLU A 147 28.42 -14.94 0.66
N GLY A 148 29.63 -14.99 0.11
CA GLY A 148 29.87 -15.03 -1.33
C GLY A 148 29.67 -13.69 -2.06
N LEU A 149 29.32 -12.61 -1.35
CA LEU A 149 29.12 -11.29 -1.97
C LEU A 149 30.43 -10.51 -2.17
N THR A 150 30.45 -9.72 -3.26
CA THR A 150 31.47 -8.70 -3.50
C THR A 150 31.25 -7.50 -2.56
N ASP A 151 32.24 -6.62 -2.46
CA ASP A 151 32.10 -5.41 -1.63
C ASP A 151 31.12 -4.39 -2.25
N ASP A 152 31.02 -4.34 -3.58
CA ASP A 152 30.01 -3.54 -4.29
C ASP A 152 28.58 -4.04 -3.99
N HIS A 153 28.35 -5.36 -3.96
CA HIS A 153 27.06 -5.93 -3.55
C HIS A 153 26.71 -5.53 -2.11
N LYS A 154 27.65 -5.67 -1.16
CA LYS A 154 27.41 -5.31 0.25
C LYS A 154 27.05 -3.83 0.39
N ALA A 155 27.76 -2.94 -0.28
CA ALA A 155 27.46 -1.50 -0.26
C ALA A 155 26.08 -1.19 -0.88
N ALA A 156 25.68 -1.88 -1.95
CA ALA A 156 24.35 -1.73 -2.54
C ALA A 156 23.22 -2.26 -1.61
N ARG A 157 23.47 -3.36 -0.89
CA ARG A 157 22.55 -3.94 0.10
C ARG A 157 22.42 -3.09 1.36
N GLU A 158 23.51 -2.47 1.82
CA GLU A 158 23.51 -1.50 2.92
C GLU A 158 22.63 -0.30 2.56
N ARG A 159 22.83 0.30 1.38
CA ARG A 159 21.98 1.38 0.84
C ARG A 159 20.50 0.99 0.75
N PHE A 160 20.18 -0.21 0.27
CA PHE A 160 18.81 -0.73 0.26
C PHE A 160 18.22 -0.80 1.69
N ALA A 161 18.97 -1.37 2.63
CA ALA A 161 18.51 -1.56 4.01
C ALA A 161 18.32 -0.22 4.74
N ASP A 162 19.16 0.77 4.42
CA ASP A 162 19.04 2.14 4.92
C ASP A 162 17.77 2.81 4.40
N VAL A 163 17.51 2.83 3.09
CA VAL A 163 16.25 3.40 2.55
C VAL A 163 15.01 2.73 3.15
N TYR A 164 15.01 1.38 3.24
CA TYR A 164 13.90 0.64 3.83
C TYR A 164 13.63 1.09 5.27
N ARG A 165 14.69 1.23 6.07
CA ARG A 165 14.63 1.64 7.48
C ARG A 165 14.24 3.11 7.63
N GLU A 166 14.83 4.00 6.84
CA GLU A 166 14.57 5.45 6.90
C GLU A 166 13.12 5.78 6.57
N LEU A 167 12.51 5.12 5.57
CA LEU A 167 11.08 5.28 5.28
C LEU A 167 10.17 4.79 6.43
N ILE A 168 10.53 3.69 7.10
CA ILE A 168 9.81 3.17 8.27
C ILE A 168 9.94 4.11 9.49
N ASP A 169 11.13 4.69 9.71
CA ASP A 169 11.42 5.60 10.81
C ASP A 169 10.88 7.01 10.56
N ALA A 170 10.78 7.43 9.29
CA ALA A 170 10.20 8.71 8.88
C ALA A 170 8.66 8.75 9.02
N PHE A 171 8.00 7.60 9.13
CA PHE A 171 6.55 7.50 9.34
C PHE A 171 6.12 8.19 10.64
N LYS A 172 5.17 9.12 10.52
CA LYS A 172 4.55 9.84 11.64
C LYS A 172 3.08 9.48 11.71
N ALA A 173 2.67 8.85 12.82
CA ALA A 173 1.28 8.53 13.09
C ALA A 173 0.43 9.80 13.30
N GLU A 174 -0.85 9.72 12.94
CA GLU A 174 -1.90 10.72 13.23
C GLU A 174 -2.33 10.72 14.71
#